data_AF-A0A4Y3W6S4-F1
#
_entry.id   AF-A0A4Y3W6S4-F1
#
_cell.length_a   1.000
_cell.length_b   1.000
_cell.length_c   1.000
_cell.angle_alpha   90.00
_cell.angle_beta   90.00
_cell.angle_gamma   90.00
#
_symmetry.space_group_name_H-M   'P 1'
#
loop_
_entity.id
_entity.type
_entity.pdbx_description
1 polymer ?
#
loop_
_entity_poly.entity_id
_entity_poly.type
_entity_poly.pdbx_seq_one_letter_code
_entity_poly.pdbx_strand_id
1 'polypeptide(L)' 'MIKIDEDSYSEGRAAFAAGASLRSIAEQCLAVMEKPGAPGPDNIKVFSGALGFADALLDQIRNPLVAVRDMRP' A
#
# COMPACT_ATOMS: atom_id res chain seq x y z
N MET A 1 17.24 7.55 -6.89
CA MET A 1 16.32 6.45 -7.27
C MET A 1 15.80 5.86 -5.98
N ILE A 2 14.49 5.97 -5.71
CA ILE A 2 13.88 5.34 -4.53
C ILE A 2 13.97 3.83 -4.78
N LYS A 3 14.59 3.07 -3.87
CA LYS A 3 14.54 1.60 -3.94
C LYS A 3 13.14 1.19 -3.50
N ILE A 4 12.45 0.44 -4.35
CA ILE A 4 11.19 -0.22 -3.99
C ILE A 4 11.53 -1.63 -3.51
N ASP A 5 10.94 -2.01 -2.40
CA ASP A 5 10.94 -3.38 -1.91
C ASP A 5 9.71 -4.09 -2.50
N GLU A 6 9.94 -4.99 -3.46
CA GLU A 6 8.87 -5.64 -4.24
C GLU A 6 7.95 -6.52 -3.37
N ASP A 7 8.50 -7.12 -2.31
CA ASP A 7 7.72 -7.92 -1.36
C ASP A 7 6.74 -7.02 -0.61
N SER A 8 7.24 -5.93 0.00
CA SER A 8 6.39 -4.96 0.71
C SER A 8 5.38 -4.30 -0.24
N TYR A 9 5.77 -4.00 -1.48
CA TYR A 9 4.86 -3.48 -2.51
C TYR A 9 3.71 -4.45 -2.80
N SER A 10 4.01 -5.73 -2.97
CA SER A 10 3.02 -6.79 -3.19
C SER A 10 2.09 -6.95 -1.99
N GLU A 11 2.62 -6.88 -0.77
CA GLU A 11 1.82 -6.86 0.46
C GLU A 11 0.85 -5.67 0.51
N GLY A 12 1.30 -4.49 0.08
CA GLY A 12 0.45 -3.30 -0.05
C GLY A 12 -0.75 -3.50 -0.98
N ARG A 13 -0.51 -4.11 -2.16
CA ARG A 13 -1.59 -4.47 -3.09
C ARG A 13 -2.55 -5.49 -2.48
N ALA A 14 -2.02 -6.50 -1.80
CA ALA A 14 -2.82 -7.53 -1.14
C ALA A 14 -3.68 -6.96 -0.01
N ALA A 15 -3.14 -6.01 0.77
CA ALA A 15 -3.87 -5.33 1.83
C ALA A 15 -5.09 -4.56 1.28
N PHE A 16 -4.93 -3.88 0.13
CA PHE A 16 -6.04 -3.23 -0.55
C PHE A 16 -7.11 -4.26 -0.98
N ALA A 17 -6.70 -5.34 -1.64
CA ALA A 17 -7.60 -6.40 -2.08
C ALA A 17 -8.34 -7.09 -0.91
N ALA A 18 -7.70 -7.15 0.27
CA ALA A 18 -8.29 -7.65 1.50
C ALA A 18 -9.24 -6.64 2.20
N GLY A 19 -9.42 -5.44 1.65
CA GLY A 19 -10.32 -4.41 2.18
C GLY A 19 -9.72 -3.50 3.25
N ALA A 20 -8.39 -3.42 3.35
CA ALA A 20 -7.75 -2.48 4.26
C ALA A 20 -8.10 -1.02 3.88
N SER A 21 -8.19 -0.16 4.89
CA SER A 21 -8.54 1.24 4.67
C SER A 21 -7.32 2.09 4.30
N LEU A 22 -7.55 3.18 3.55
CA LEU A 22 -6.51 4.18 3.32
C LEU A 22 -5.97 4.77 4.64
N ARG A 23 -6.84 4.89 5.65
CA ARG A 23 -6.46 5.37 6.99
C ARG A 23 -5.43 4.44 7.64
N SER A 24 -5.64 3.13 7.61
CA SER A 24 -4.71 2.17 8.20
C SER A 24 -3.33 2.17 7.54
N ILE A 25 -3.24 2.49 6.25
CA ILE A 25 -1.95 2.65 5.54
C ILE A 25 -1.30 3.98 5.92
N ALA A 26 -2.07 5.06 5.99
CA ALA A 26 -1.55 6.36 6.41
C ALA A 26 -1.00 6.33 7.85
N GLU A 27 -1.69 5.65 8.77
CA GLU A 27 -1.23 5.45 10.14
C GLU A 27 0.10 4.70 10.22
N GLN A 28 0.31 3.69 9.36
CA GLN A 28 1.59 2.98 9.26
C GLN A 28 2.72 3.89 8.75
N CYS A 29 2.46 4.72 7.73
CA CYS A 29 3.45 5.68 7.24
C CYS A 29 3.83 6.71 8.32
N LEU A 30 2.84 7.27 9.02
CA LEU A 30 3.07 8.25 10.08
C LEU A 30 3.88 7.66 11.24
N ALA A 31 3.55 6.43 11.67
CA ALA A 31 4.26 5.75 12.76
C ALA A 31 5.76 5.58 12.48
N VAL A 32 6.14 5.47 11.21
CA VAL A 32 7.55 5.36 10.79
C VAL A 32 8.21 6.74 10.64
N MET A 33 7.48 7.74 10.15
CA MET A 33 7.98 9.13 10.03
C MET A 33 8.21 9.80 11.37
N GLU A 34 7.37 9.51 12.37
CA GLU A 34 7.46 10.11 13.71
C GLU A 34 8.58 9.50 14.57
N LYS A 35 9.20 8.40 14.12
CA LYS A 35 10.21 7.67 14.88
C LYS A 35 11.57 8.40 14.81
N PRO A 36 12.05 9.03 15.90
CA PRO A 36 13.29 9.80 15.87
C PRO A 36 14.48 8.89 15.58
N GLY A 37 15.28 9.22 14.56
CA GLY A 37 16.50 8.49 14.21
C GLY A 37 16.32 7.32 13.24
N ALA A 38 15.14 7.15 12.63
CA ALA A 38 14.94 6.16 11.57
C ALA A 38 15.03 6.80 10.16
N PRO A 39 16.21 6.85 9.53
CA PRO A 39 16.33 6.73 8.10
C PRO A 39 16.96 5.36 7.81
N GLY A 40 16.11 4.36 7.59
CA GLY A 40 16.56 2.97 7.44
C GLY A 40 15.73 2.15 6.45
N PRO A 41 16.07 0.86 6.29
CA PRO A 41 15.36 -0.10 5.43
C PRO A 41 13.87 -0.23 5.75
N ASP A 42 13.49 -0.03 7.02
CA ASP A 42 12.10 -0.12 7.47
C ASP A 42 11.22 0.98 6.86
N ASN A 43 11.78 2.17 6.63
CA ASN A 43 11.07 3.24 5.92
C ASN A 43 10.82 2.80 4.47
N ILE A 44 11.82 2.21 3.82
CA ILE A 44 11.71 1.74 2.44
C ILE A 44 10.57 0.70 2.31
N LYS A 45 10.47 -0.24 3.25
CA LYS A 45 9.40 -1.25 3.26
C LYS A 45 8.02 -0.63 3.42
N VAL A 46 7.83 0.20 4.44
CA VAL A 46 6.52 0.84 4.69
C VAL A 46 6.11 1.76 3.53
N PHE A 47 7.04 2.52 2.96
CA PHE A 47 6.77 3.31 1.76
C PHE A 47 6.42 2.43 0.54
N SER A 48 7.14 1.32 0.35
CA SER A 48 6.87 0.41 -0.77
C SER A 48 5.48 -0.23 -0.65
N GLY A 49 5.08 -0.65 0.54
CA GLY A 49 3.71 -1.14 0.80
C GLY A 49 2.63 -0.07 0.62
N ALA A 50 2.89 1.16 1.06
CA ALA A 50 1.96 2.26 0.81
C ALA A 50 1.79 2.55 -0.70
N LEU A 51 2.88 2.46 -1.48
CA LEU A 51 2.84 2.60 -2.93
C LEU A 51 2.05 1.47 -3.59
N GLY A 52 2.27 0.22 -3.18
CA GLY A 52 1.49 -0.92 -3.67
C GLY A 52 0.00 -0.76 -3.40
N PHE A 53 -0.36 -0.34 -2.19
CA PHE A 53 -1.75 -0.04 -1.85
C PHE A 53 -2.34 1.05 -2.74
N ALA A 54 -1.60 2.16 -2.93
CA ALA A 54 -2.04 3.28 -3.75
C ALA A 54 -2.22 2.91 -5.22
N ASP A 55 -1.31 2.10 -5.78
CA ASP A 55 -1.44 1.60 -7.16
C ASP A 55 -2.67 0.71 -7.31
N ALA A 56 -2.94 -0.19 -6.35
CA ALA A 56 -4.14 -1.02 -6.39
C ALA A 56 -5.44 -0.19 -6.33
N LEU A 57 -5.47 0.85 -5.50
CA LEU A 57 -6.56 1.83 -5.45
C LEU A 57 -6.74 2.55 -6.80
N LEU A 58 -5.65 3.03 -7.39
CA LEU A 58 -5.67 3.72 -8.68
C LEU A 58 -6.13 2.78 -9.81
N ASP A 59 -5.68 1.53 -9.80
CA ASP A 59 -6.12 0.50 -10.75
C ASP A 59 -7.62 0.28 -10.68
N GLN A 60 -8.19 0.19 -9.47
CA GLN A 60 -9.65 0.06 -9.29
C GLN A 60 -10.41 1.28 -9.80
N ILE A 61 -9.90 2.50 -9.56
CA ILE A 61 -10.53 3.74 -10.05
C ILE A 61 -10.47 3.82 -11.58
N ARG A 62 -9.35 3.40 -12.17
CA ARG A 62 -9.12 3.43 -13.62
C ARG A 62 -9.90 2.34 -14.36
N ASN A 63 -10.12 1.18 -13.72
CA ASN A 63 -10.79 0.02 -14.30
C ASN A 63 -12.00 -0.43 -13.46
N PRO A 64 -13.11 0.35 -13.45
CA PRO A 64 -14.29 0.04 -12.63
C PRO A 64 -14.97 -1.30 -12.99
N LEU A 65 -14.69 -1.87 -14.16
CA LEU A 65 -15.25 -3.16 -14.59
C LEU A 65 -14.63 -4.40 -13.91
N VAL A 66 -13.46 -4.27 -13.27
CA VAL A 66 -12.82 -5.37 -12.53
C VAL A 66 -13.42 -5.52 -11.13
N ALA A 67 -13.74 -4.41 -10.46
CA ALA A 67 -14.34 -4.40 -9.12
C ALA A 67 -15.72 -5.08 -9.04
N VAL A 68 -16.47 -5.11 -10.15
CA VAL A 68 -17.80 -5.75 -10.20
C VAL A 68 -17.69 -7.28 -10.36
N ARG A 69 -16.56 -7.80 -10.87
CA ARG A 69 -16.39 -9.23 -11.15
C ARG A 69 -16.07 -10.05 -9.89
N ASP A 70 -15.35 -9.45 -8.94
CA ASP A 70 -15.00 -10.09 -7.66
C ASP A 70 -16.10 -9.96 -6.58
N MET A 71 -17.20 -9.25 -6.87
CA MET A 71 -18.35 -9.08 -5.98
C MET A 71 -19.54 -10.00 -6.30
N ARG A 72 -19.42 -10.95 -7.24
CA ARG A 72 -20.47 -11.97 -7.43
C ARG A 72 -20.23 -13.15 -6.48
N PRO A 73 -21.27 -13.59 -5.73
CA PRO A 73 -21.22 -14.79 -4.91
C PRO A 73 -21.04 -16.06 -5.75
#